data_AF-A0A960IWI1-F1
#
_entry.id   AF-A0A960IWI1-F1
#
_cell.length_a   1.000
_cell.length_b   1.000
_cell.length_c   1.000
_cell.angle_alpha   90.00
_cell.angle_beta   90.00
_cell.angle_gamma   90.00
#
_symmetry.space_group_name_H-M   'P 1'
#
loop_
_entity.id
_entity.type
_entity.pdbx_description
1 polymer ?
#
loop_
_entity_poly.entity_id
_entity_poly.type
_entity_poly.pdbx_seq_one_letter_code
_entity_poly.pdbx_strand_id
1 'polypeptide(L)'
;MTDRDDDEPTGTDPADVPTTEAPAAGDAASEQAEVERLRAEVASLEAQVEQGRRGRRVGRTARNGLVGALVVLTALCFTASAVGVWASRSFLNNQVFNERIGTVIEEPAVQASLARFTTQEVMQLLDVQNLIAEALPDRAQILAPTLASGLESFVQGKVEEVFATPEFQQLFERIVDVAHRQAVALLEGRDSDLVQAGSDSVTLNFLPVINEVLASVGDTSPEIFGRTVDLPTITVDDVPEAARQKLSDALGVDVGDDFGTVTVYDQGSLQQAQDAIALFNKVVWVLVALTVVLLVLTLVLSAHRRRTLLQLMVALSVGMVLLRRVSLRLQGDLLDLVRVPDNVPAVQAVSDRVVDPLRTGAEVVLWVALAVVVLAVLTGPYPWVVTLRARVAALARSLVSGARERSQDEATLVWVRDHRDALQWGGAVVGLLLLWFLDVSWLGFLVLVALVGAFELLVVRFADRAGPPPGDGAASPPEAASAPADA
;
A
#
# COMPACT_ATOMS: atom_id res chain seq x y z
N MET A 1 -40.10 -59.09 68.14
CA MET A 1 -40.99 -58.26 68.96
C MET A 1 -42.00 -57.64 68.02
N THR A 2 -43.23 -58.15 68.10
CA THR A 2 -44.50 -57.61 67.57
C THR A 2 -44.56 -57.33 66.06
N ASP A 3 -45.10 -58.20 65.21
CA ASP A 3 -46.46 -58.80 65.21
C ASP A 3 -47.54 -57.72 65.07
N ARG A 4 -48.23 -57.68 63.91
CA ARG A 4 -49.69 -57.51 63.84
C ARG A 4 -50.23 -57.58 62.39
N ASP A 5 -51.04 -58.63 62.18
CA ASP A 5 -52.31 -58.77 61.46
C ASP A 5 -52.36 -58.38 59.96
N ASP A 6 -52.54 -59.36 59.05
CA ASP A 6 -53.78 -60.10 58.73
C ASP A 6 -54.78 -59.24 57.94
N ASP A 7 -54.94 -59.56 56.66
CA ASP A 7 -56.25 -59.96 56.13
C ASP A 7 -56.10 -60.51 54.69
N GLU A 8 -56.33 -61.81 54.59
CA GLU A 8 -56.67 -62.53 53.37
C GLU A 8 -58.19 -62.41 53.15
N PRO A 9 -58.68 -62.50 51.90
CA PRO A 9 -59.71 -63.51 51.73
C PRO A 9 -59.44 -64.42 50.54
N THR A 10 -59.49 -65.71 50.85
CA THR A 10 -59.53 -66.88 49.99
C THR A 10 -60.57 -66.75 48.88
N GLY A 11 -60.12 -66.97 47.65
CA GLY A 11 -60.95 -67.22 46.48
C GLY A 11 -60.27 -68.24 45.56
N THR A 12 -60.71 -69.49 45.67
CA THR A 12 -60.42 -70.66 44.83
C THR A 12 -60.38 -70.37 43.32
N ASP A 13 -59.29 -70.72 42.65
CA ASP A 13 -59.32 -71.45 41.37
C ASP A 13 -57.95 -72.09 41.04
N PRO A 14 -57.84 -73.42 40.86
CA PRO A 14 -56.58 -74.07 40.50
C PRO A 14 -56.64 -74.55 39.04
N ALA A 15 -56.55 -73.66 38.06
CA ALA A 15 -56.21 -74.03 36.68
C ALA A 15 -56.08 -72.78 35.80
N ASP A 16 -54.86 -72.24 35.67
CA ASP A 16 -54.39 -71.81 34.34
C ASP A 16 -52.88 -71.63 34.37
N VAL A 17 -52.16 -72.73 34.13
CA VAL A 17 -50.82 -72.62 33.56
C VAL A 17 -51.07 -72.15 32.13
N PRO A 18 -50.58 -70.98 31.67
CA PRO A 18 -50.66 -70.68 30.26
C PRO A 18 -49.77 -71.72 29.58
N THR A 19 -50.43 -72.74 29.03
CA THR A 19 -49.84 -73.62 28.05
C THR A 19 -49.29 -72.66 26.99
N THR A 20 -47.97 -72.70 26.81
CA THR A 20 -47.35 -72.10 25.64
C THR A 20 -47.97 -72.80 24.43
N GLU A 21 -49.07 -72.26 23.92
CA GLU A 21 -49.55 -72.57 22.59
C GLU A 21 -48.41 -72.18 21.66
N ALA A 22 -47.78 -73.19 21.07
CA ALA A 22 -46.92 -72.97 19.92
C ALA A 22 -47.74 -72.16 18.91
N PRO A 23 -47.21 -71.01 18.42
CA PRO A 23 -47.96 -70.19 17.49
C PRO A 23 -48.36 -71.08 16.31
N ALA A 24 -49.66 -71.07 15.97
CA ALA A 24 -50.14 -71.74 14.78
C ALA A 24 -49.23 -71.34 13.62
N ALA A 25 -48.72 -72.31 12.85
CA ALA A 25 -47.69 -72.09 11.83
C ALA A 25 -48.02 -70.97 10.80
N GLY A 26 -49.29 -70.54 10.72
CA GLY A 26 -49.73 -69.38 9.94
C GLY A 26 -49.32 -68.02 10.51
N ASP A 27 -49.30 -67.84 11.84
CA ASP A 27 -48.99 -66.54 12.49
C ASP A 27 -47.49 -66.24 12.42
N ALA A 28 -46.66 -67.25 12.68
CA ALA A 28 -45.20 -67.15 12.53
C ALA A 28 -44.79 -66.88 11.07
N ALA A 29 -45.53 -67.40 10.10
CA ALA A 29 -45.28 -67.14 8.68
C ALA A 29 -45.67 -65.70 8.28
N SER A 30 -46.78 -65.16 8.81
CA SER A 30 -47.15 -63.76 8.58
C SER A 30 -46.21 -62.77 9.25
N GLU A 31 -45.72 -63.07 10.46
CA GLU A 31 -44.72 -62.26 11.15
C GLU A 31 -43.39 -62.25 10.40
N GLN A 32 -42.95 -63.40 9.88
CA GLN A 32 -41.75 -63.49 9.05
C GLN A 32 -41.89 -62.68 7.76
N ALA A 33 -43.05 -62.73 7.11
CA ALA A 33 -43.34 -61.94 5.91
C ALA A 33 -43.33 -60.42 6.20
N GLU A 34 -43.88 -59.98 7.34
CA GLU A 34 -43.88 -58.58 7.74
C GLU A 34 -42.47 -58.10 8.14
N VAL A 35 -41.68 -58.94 8.80
CA VAL A 35 -40.26 -58.64 9.09
C VAL A 35 -39.44 -58.51 7.80
N GLU A 36 -39.66 -59.36 6.81
CA GLU A 36 -39.02 -59.24 5.50
C GLU A 36 -39.43 -57.95 4.78
N ARG A 37 -40.72 -57.59 4.81
CA ARG A 37 -41.23 -56.34 4.26
C ARG A 37 -40.60 -55.12 4.94
N LEU A 38 -40.56 -55.08 6.26
CA LEU A 38 -39.97 -53.98 7.03
C LEU A 38 -38.45 -53.89 6.79
N ARG A 39 -37.75 -55.03 6.67
CA ARG A 39 -36.33 -55.04 6.28
C ARG A 39 -36.11 -54.49 4.88
N ALA A 40 -36.98 -54.85 3.92
CA ALA A 40 -36.95 -54.29 2.56
C ALA A 40 -37.25 -52.78 2.55
N GLU A 41 -38.20 -52.33 3.37
CA GLU A 41 -38.54 -50.91 3.53
C GLU A 41 -37.38 -50.11 4.14
N VAL A 42 -36.77 -50.60 5.22
CA VAL A 42 -35.57 -50.01 5.83
C VAL A 42 -34.43 -49.94 4.82
N ALA A 43 -34.15 -51.01 4.06
CA ALA A 43 -33.12 -51.01 3.04
C ALA A 43 -33.39 -49.96 1.93
N SER A 44 -34.66 -49.78 1.54
CA SER A 44 -35.05 -48.77 0.55
C SER A 44 -34.91 -47.34 1.09
N LEU A 45 -35.24 -47.11 2.36
CA LEU A 45 -35.11 -45.83 3.04
C LEU A 45 -33.63 -45.47 3.28
N GLU A 46 -32.81 -46.44 3.66
CA GLU A 46 -31.36 -46.29 3.77
C GLU A 46 -30.74 -45.90 2.43
N ALA A 47 -31.15 -46.56 1.34
CA ALA A 47 -30.71 -46.22 -0.02
C ALA A 47 -31.13 -44.79 -0.44
N GLN A 48 -32.37 -44.37 -0.13
CA GLN A 48 -32.84 -43.01 -0.40
C GLN A 48 -32.08 -41.96 0.43
N VAL A 49 -31.84 -42.22 1.71
CA VAL A 49 -31.04 -41.36 2.59
C VAL A 49 -29.60 -41.28 2.08
N GLU A 50 -29.02 -42.38 1.61
CA GLU A 50 -27.66 -42.39 1.08
C GLU A 50 -27.54 -41.66 -0.26
N GLN A 51 -28.52 -41.80 -1.16
CA GLN A 51 -28.61 -40.99 -2.39
C GLN A 51 -28.74 -39.49 -2.08
N GLY A 52 -29.63 -39.11 -1.14
CA GLY A 52 -29.77 -37.73 -0.69
C GLY A 52 -28.50 -37.18 -0.03
N ARG A 53 -27.77 -38.00 0.73
CA ARG A 53 -26.46 -37.68 1.32
C ARG A 53 -25.39 -37.52 0.24
N ARG A 54 -25.35 -38.38 -0.79
CA ARG A 54 -24.43 -38.29 -1.93
C ARG A 54 -24.67 -37.02 -2.74
N GLY A 55 -25.92 -36.72 -3.10
CA GLY A 55 -26.28 -35.48 -3.80
C GLY A 55 -25.90 -34.20 -3.02
N ARG A 56 -26.18 -34.16 -1.71
CA ARG A 56 -25.76 -33.05 -0.83
C ARG A 56 -24.23 -32.94 -0.69
N ARG A 57 -23.49 -34.06 -0.70
CA ARG A 57 -22.01 -34.07 -0.66
C ARG A 57 -21.42 -33.52 -1.96
N VAL A 58 -21.89 -34.00 -3.12
CA VAL A 58 -21.41 -33.54 -4.43
C VAL A 58 -21.67 -32.04 -4.64
N GLY A 59 -22.88 -31.56 -4.31
CA GLY A 59 -23.21 -30.12 -4.38
C GLY A 59 -22.34 -29.26 -3.46
N ARG A 60 -21.96 -29.78 -2.27
CA ARG A 60 -21.06 -29.07 -1.35
C ARG A 60 -19.63 -29.02 -1.87
N THR A 61 -19.12 -30.11 -2.44
CA THR A 61 -17.76 -30.16 -3.00
C THR A 61 -17.63 -29.27 -4.23
N ALA A 62 -18.62 -29.28 -5.14
CA ALA A 62 -18.65 -28.40 -6.30
C ALA A 62 -18.67 -26.91 -5.91
N ARG A 63 -19.50 -26.54 -4.91
CA ARG A 63 -19.53 -25.16 -4.39
C ARG A 63 -18.21 -24.75 -3.76
N ASN A 64 -17.57 -25.64 -3.00
CA ASN A 64 -16.26 -25.35 -2.39
C ASN A 64 -15.16 -25.20 -3.45
N GLY A 65 -15.19 -26.02 -4.51
CA GLY A 65 -14.29 -25.89 -5.66
C GLY A 65 -14.48 -24.56 -6.40
N LEU A 66 -15.74 -24.16 -6.65
CA LEU A 66 -16.07 -22.87 -7.27
C LEU A 66 -15.57 -21.69 -6.44
N VAL A 67 -15.79 -21.70 -5.12
CA VAL A 67 -15.28 -20.66 -4.22
C VAL A 67 -13.75 -20.63 -4.22
N GLY A 68 -13.08 -21.78 -4.23
CA GLY A 68 -11.62 -21.85 -4.34
C GLY A 68 -11.11 -21.23 -5.64
N ALA A 69 -11.74 -21.54 -6.78
CA ALA A 69 -11.40 -20.96 -8.07
C ALA A 69 -11.62 -19.43 -8.10
N LEU A 70 -12.74 -18.96 -7.52
CA LEU A 70 -13.05 -17.53 -7.35
C LEU A 70 -11.99 -16.82 -6.50
N VAL A 71 -11.52 -17.42 -5.40
CA VAL A 71 -10.44 -16.85 -4.56
C VAL A 71 -9.16 -16.67 -5.37
N VAL A 72 -8.74 -17.69 -6.12
CA VAL A 72 -7.53 -17.63 -6.96
C VAL A 72 -7.69 -16.58 -8.04
N LEU A 73 -8.81 -16.57 -8.77
CA LEU A 73 -9.09 -15.58 -9.80
C LEU A 73 -9.10 -14.15 -9.24
N THR A 74 -9.68 -13.95 -8.05
CA THR A 74 -9.70 -12.67 -7.35
C THR A 74 -8.28 -12.20 -7.02
N ALA A 75 -7.44 -13.09 -6.47
CA ALA A 75 -6.06 -12.77 -6.15
C ALA A 75 -5.22 -12.43 -7.40
N LEU A 76 -5.44 -13.15 -8.50
CA LEU A 76 -4.78 -12.88 -9.78
C LEU A 76 -5.23 -11.53 -10.37
N CYS A 77 -6.54 -11.26 -10.42
CA CYS A 77 -7.06 -9.99 -10.90
C CYS A 77 -6.58 -8.82 -10.04
N PHE A 78 -6.57 -8.98 -8.71
CA PHE A 78 -6.04 -7.98 -7.78
C PHE A 78 -4.57 -7.68 -8.04
N THR A 79 -3.74 -8.72 -8.20
CA THR A 79 -2.31 -8.55 -8.46
C THR A 79 -2.06 -7.87 -9.82
N ALA A 80 -2.74 -8.33 -10.87
CA ALA A 80 -2.64 -7.72 -12.20
C ALA A 80 -3.13 -6.27 -12.22
N SER A 81 -4.23 -5.99 -11.52
CA SER A 81 -4.76 -4.64 -11.33
C SER A 81 -3.78 -3.73 -10.60
N ALA A 82 -3.16 -4.21 -9.52
CA ALA A 82 -2.16 -3.45 -8.77
C ALA A 82 -0.95 -3.08 -9.65
N VAL A 83 -0.44 -4.02 -10.45
CA VAL A 83 0.63 -3.75 -11.42
C VAL A 83 0.18 -2.77 -12.49
N GLY A 84 -1.02 -2.94 -13.05
CA GLY A 84 -1.55 -2.06 -14.08
C GLY A 84 -1.77 -0.62 -13.60
N VAL A 85 -2.30 -0.45 -12.39
CA VAL A 85 -2.47 0.86 -11.74
C VAL A 85 -1.12 1.48 -11.44
N TRP A 86 -0.15 0.71 -10.92
CA TRP A 86 1.21 1.21 -10.71
C TRP A 86 1.86 1.65 -12.03
N ALA A 87 1.74 0.87 -13.10
CA ALA A 87 2.34 1.19 -14.40
C ALA A 87 1.69 2.44 -15.01
N SER A 88 0.36 2.50 -15.05
CA SER A 88 -0.37 3.69 -15.52
C SER A 88 0.03 4.92 -14.70
N ARG A 89 0.09 4.80 -13.37
CA ARG A 89 0.46 5.91 -12.49
C ARG A 89 1.94 6.29 -12.58
N SER A 90 2.85 5.35 -12.89
CA SER A 90 4.29 5.65 -12.91
C SER A 90 4.75 6.16 -14.26
N PHE A 91 4.13 5.73 -15.36
CA PHE A 91 4.59 6.02 -16.72
C PHE A 91 3.65 6.89 -17.54
N LEU A 92 2.37 7.04 -17.17
CA LEU A 92 1.42 7.88 -17.91
C LEU A 92 1.00 9.13 -17.13
N ASN A 93 1.26 9.16 -15.82
CA ASN A 93 0.97 10.33 -14.99
C ASN A 93 2.20 11.25 -14.95
N ASN A 94 2.05 12.43 -15.54
CA ASN A 94 3.14 13.40 -15.68
C ASN A 94 3.76 13.81 -14.34
N GLN A 95 2.92 14.09 -13.34
CA GLN A 95 3.40 14.53 -12.03
C GLN A 95 4.22 13.43 -11.35
N VAL A 96 3.68 12.20 -11.29
CA VAL A 96 4.37 11.08 -10.63
C VAL A 96 5.63 10.67 -11.40
N PHE A 97 5.61 10.74 -12.73
CA PHE A 97 6.79 10.48 -13.54
C PHE A 97 7.87 11.53 -13.28
N ASN A 98 7.52 12.83 -13.26
CA ASN A 98 8.47 13.91 -13.01
C ASN A 98 9.05 13.87 -11.59
N GLU A 99 8.22 13.64 -10.56
CA GLU A 99 8.68 13.42 -9.18
C GLU A 99 9.72 12.30 -9.07
N ARG A 100 9.67 11.33 -10.00
CA ARG A 100 10.58 10.17 -10.02
C ARG A 100 11.80 10.36 -10.87
N ILE A 101 11.61 10.81 -12.11
CA ILE A 101 12.66 10.86 -13.11
C ILE A 101 13.32 12.24 -13.13
N GLY A 102 12.55 13.31 -12.95
CA GLY A 102 13.06 14.68 -12.85
C GLY A 102 13.99 14.86 -11.65
N THR A 103 13.80 14.11 -10.56
CA THR A 103 14.66 14.16 -9.37
C THR A 103 15.83 13.17 -9.41
N VAL A 104 15.99 12.40 -10.48
CA VAL A 104 17.10 11.41 -10.60
C VAL A 104 18.46 12.11 -10.62
N ILE A 105 18.52 13.32 -11.15
CA ILE A 105 19.75 14.11 -11.22
C ILE A 105 20.25 14.55 -9.83
N GLU A 106 19.42 14.49 -8.79
CA GLU A 106 19.83 14.76 -7.41
C GLU A 106 20.74 13.64 -6.85
N GLU A 107 20.75 12.46 -7.47
CA GLU A 107 21.58 11.34 -7.02
C GLU A 107 23.05 11.53 -7.37
N PRO A 108 23.97 11.48 -6.38
CA PRO A 108 25.40 11.61 -6.63
C PRO A 108 25.93 10.55 -7.61
N ALA A 109 25.37 9.35 -7.57
CA ALA A 109 25.74 8.27 -8.49
C ALA A 109 25.41 8.62 -9.96
N VAL A 110 24.29 9.29 -10.19
CA VAL A 110 23.86 9.71 -11.53
C VAL A 110 24.71 10.90 -11.99
N GLN A 111 24.91 11.89 -11.12
CA GLN A 111 25.77 13.05 -11.39
C GLN A 111 27.17 12.62 -11.80
N ALA A 112 27.81 11.73 -11.03
CA ALA A 112 29.15 11.22 -11.35
C ALA A 112 29.20 10.47 -12.68
N SER A 113 28.17 9.65 -12.98
CA SER A 113 28.09 8.91 -14.25
C SER A 113 27.90 9.83 -15.45
N LEU A 114 27.01 10.82 -15.33
CA LEU A 114 26.76 11.81 -16.38
C LEU A 114 27.96 12.75 -16.56
N ALA A 115 28.62 13.14 -15.48
CA ALA A 115 29.81 13.99 -15.54
C ALA A 115 30.95 13.29 -16.28
N ARG A 116 31.18 12.01 -15.96
CA ARG A 116 32.15 11.17 -16.68
C ARG A 116 31.81 11.05 -18.17
N PHE A 117 30.56 10.73 -18.49
CA PHE A 117 30.11 10.62 -19.88
C PHE A 117 30.29 11.94 -20.64
N THR A 118 29.82 13.05 -20.06
CA THR A 118 29.90 14.39 -20.67
C THR A 118 31.36 14.81 -20.86
N THR A 119 32.22 14.54 -19.89
CA THR A 119 33.66 14.84 -19.99
C THR A 119 34.30 14.00 -21.10
N GLN A 120 33.99 12.72 -21.19
CA GLN A 120 34.52 11.86 -22.25
C GLN A 120 34.13 12.36 -23.64
N GLU A 121 32.86 12.71 -23.85
CA GLU A 121 32.38 13.28 -25.11
C GLU A 121 33.07 14.61 -25.44
N VAL A 122 33.21 15.53 -24.48
CA VAL A 122 33.90 16.81 -24.69
C VAL A 122 35.37 16.61 -25.03
N MET A 123 36.07 15.74 -24.30
CA MET A 123 37.49 15.46 -24.53
C MET A 123 37.73 14.77 -25.88
N GLN A 124 36.80 13.92 -26.31
CA GLN A 124 36.85 13.22 -27.60
C GLN A 124 36.54 14.17 -28.76
N LEU A 125 35.52 15.01 -28.65
CA LEU A 125 35.15 15.99 -29.68
C LEU A 125 36.27 17.01 -29.93
N LEU A 126 36.95 17.45 -28.88
CA LEU A 126 38.05 18.42 -28.96
C LEU A 126 39.41 17.78 -29.24
N ASP A 127 39.51 16.44 -29.23
CA ASP A 127 40.74 15.66 -29.36
C ASP A 127 41.90 16.26 -28.53
N VAL A 128 41.60 16.49 -27.25
CA VAL A 128 42.45 17.29 -26.35
C VAL A 128 43.86 16.69 -26.20
N GLN A 129 43.98 15.37 -26.32
CA GLN A 129 45.28 14.69 -26.27
C GLN A 129 46.18 15.13 -27.43
N ASN A 130 45.65 15.12 -28.66
CA ASN A 130 46.41 15.55 -29.83
C ASN A 130 46.69 17.05 -29.79
N LEU A 131 45.73 17.86 -29.34
CA LEU A 131 45.89 19.30 -29.21
C LEU A 131 47.00 19.68 -28.21
N ILE A 132 47.10 18.96 -27.08
CA ILE A 132 48.20 19.11 -26.12
C ILE A 132 49.52 18.61 -26.71
N ALA A 133 49.51 17.48 -27.43
CA ALA A 133 50.72 16.93 -28.04
C ALA A 133 51.33 17.87 -29.10
N GLU A 134 50.50 18.51 -29.92
CA GLU A 134 50.93 19.49 -30.93
C GLU A 134 51.50 20.78 -30.31
N ALA A 135 50.99 21.19 -29.14
CA ALA A 135 51.47 22.37 -28.43
C ALA A 135 52.77 22.11 -27.63
N LEU A 136 53.13 20.86 -27.37
CA LEU A 136 54.30 20.48 -26.58
C LEU A 136 55.55 20.29 -27.46
N PRO A 137 56.75 20.67 -26.97
CA PRO A 137 58.01 20.32 -27.63
C PRO A 137 58.19 18.80 -27.76
N ASP A 138 58.90 18.32 -28.79
CA ASP A 138 59.12 16.89 -29.08
C ASP A 138 59.52 16.03 -27.85
N ARG A 139 60.33 16.61 -26.96
CA ARG A 139 60.83 15.91 -25.76
C ARG A 139 59.78 15.77 -24.64
N ALA A 140 58.73 16.58 -24.67
CA ALA A 140 57.68 16.66 -23.65
C ALA A 140 56.36 16.01 -24.08
N GLN A 141 56.22 15.57 -25.34
CA GLN A 141 55.02 14.89 -25.85
C GLN A 141 54.62 13.66 -25.01
N ILE A 142 55.58 13.02 -24.33
CA ILE A 142 55.32 11.90 -23.42
C ILE A 142 54.41 12.29 -22.23
N LEU A 143 54.31 13.58 -21.92
CA LEU A 143 53.45 14.11 -20.85
C LEU A 143 52.02 14.39 -21.35
N ALA A 144 51.76 14.38 -22.66
CA ALA A 144 50.45 14.72 -23.21
C ALA A 144 49.32 13.84 -22.64
N PRO A 145 49.46 12.51 -22.50
CA PRO A 145 48.42 11.68 -21.86
C PRO A 145 48.17 12.05 -20.39
N THR A 146 49.23 12.36 -19.63
CA THR A 146 49.11 12.74 -18.20
C THR A 146 48.46 14.10 -18.03
N LEU A 147 48.82 15.08 -18.88
CA LEU A 147 48.20 16.40 -18.88
C LEU A 147 46.75 16.33 -19.33
N ALA A 148 46.45 15.52 -20.36
CA ALA A 148 45.08 15.27 -20.81
C ALA A 148 44.23 14.64 -19.69
N SER A 149 44.75 13.63 -18.97
CA SER A 149 44.05 13.01 -17.84
C SER A 149 43.87 13.98 -16.64
N GLY A 150 44.85 14.85 -16.39
CA GLY A 150 44.71 15.91 -15.39
C GLY A 150 43.63 16.94 -15.74
N LEU A 151 43.57 17.34 -17.02
CA LEU A 151 42.53 18.20 -17.53
C LEU A 151 41.15 17.51 -17.52
N GLU A 152 41.09 16.23 -17.90
CA GLU A 152 39.89 15.40 -17.81
C GLU A 152 39.33 15.40 -16.38
N SER A 153 40.19 15.14 -15.38
CA SER A 153 39.79 15.11 -13.97
C SER A 153 39.28 16.48 -13.49
N PHE A 154 39.92 17.57 -13.92
CA PHE A 154 39.50 18.93 -13.59
C PHE A 154 38.14 19.27 -14.22
N VAL A 155 37.97 18.97 -15.51
CA VAL A 155 36.72 19.18 -16.25
C VAL A 155 35.62 18.35 -15.63
N GLN A 156 35.85 17.06 -15.35
CA GLN A 156 34.88 16.18 -14.71
C GLN A 156 34.42 16.76 -13.37
N GLY A 157 35.34 17.20 -12.51
CA GLY A 157 34.98 17.81 -11.22
C GLY A 157 34.15 19.08 -11.37
N LYS A 158 34.41 19.89 -12.41
CA LYS A 158 33.60 21.09 -12.71
C LYS A 158 32.23 20.76 -13.28
N VAL A 159 32.13 19.76 -14.15
CA VAL A 159 30.84 19.28 -14.67
C VAL A 159 29.99 18.70 -13.53
N GLU A 160 30.60 17.94 -12.62
CA GLU A 160 29.92 17.40 -11.44
C GLU A 160 29.42 18.51 -10.51
N GLU A 161 30.24 19.55 -10.27
CA GLU A 161 29.83 20.74 -9.51
C GLU A 161 28.61 21.42 -10.13
N VAL A 162 28.59 21.55 -11.47
CA VAL A 162 27.44 22.12 -12.21
C VAL A 162 26.20 21.23 -12.06
N PHE A 163 26.31 19.91 -12.21
CA PHE A 163 25.16 19.00 -12.07
C PHE A 163 24.61 18.95 -10.64
N ALA A 164 25.45 19.23 -9.64
CA ALA A 164 25.04 19.33 -8.25
C ALA A 164 24.32 20.66 -7.93
N THR A 165 24.33 21.66 -8.82
CA THR A 165 23.68 22.95 -8.56
C THR A 165 22.15 22.83 -8.54
N PRO A 166 21.45 23.50 -7.60
CA PRO A 166 19.99 23.53 -7.57
C PRO A 166 19.38 24.08 -8.86
N GLU A 167 20.07 25.00 -9.54
CA GLU A 167 19.63 25.61 -10.80
C GLU A 167 19.60 24.56 -11.92
N PHE A 168 20.66 23.75 -12.05
CA PHE A 168 20.70 22.68 -13.03
C PHE A 168 19.66 21.59 -12.74
N GLN A 169 19.45 21.25 -11.46
CA GLN A 169 18.47 20.24 -11.07
C GLN A 169 17.04 20.66 -11.43
N GLN A 170 16.67 21.91 -11.17
CA GLN A 170 15.37 22.47 -11.56
C GLN A 170 15.21 22.54 -13.09
N LEU A 171 16.29 22.87 -13.80
CA LEU A 171 16.29 22.88 -15.26
C LEU A 171 16.02 21.48 -15.82
N PHE A 172 16.74 20.49 -15.30
CA PHE A 172 16.59 19.10 -15.69
C PHE A 172 15.17 18.60 -15.40
N GLU A 173 14.61 18.90 -14.23
CA GLU A 173 13.23 18.56 -13.88
C GLU A 173 12.25 19.17 -14.91
N ARG A 174 12.41 20.44 -15.26
CA ARG A 174 11.55 21.10 -16.26
C ARG A 174 11.67 20.45 -17.63
N ILE A 175 12.89 20.11 -18.07
CA ILE A 175 13.12 19.42 -19.34
C ILE A 175 12.40 18.07 -19.34
N VAL A 176 12.54 17.29 -18.27
CA VAL A 176 11.90 15.96 -18.13
C VAL A 176 10.38 16.09 -18.12
N ASP A 177 9.82 17.02 -17.35
CA ASP A 177 8.38 17.25 -17.28
C ASP A 177 7.80 17.61 -18.65
N VAL A 178 8.40 18.58 -19.35
CA VAL A 178 7.90 19.01 -20.65
C VAL A 178 8.03 17.89 -21.68
N ALA A 179 9.18 17.21 -21.74
CA ALA A 179 9.39 16.11 -22.68
C ALA A 179 8.39 14.96 -22.44
N HIS A 180 8.17 14.59 -21.18
CA HIS A 180 7.26 13.51 -20.82
C HIS A 180 5.79 13.87 -21.10
N ARG A 181 5.35 15.07 -20.72
CA ARG A 181 3.98 15.55 -21.01
C ARG A 181 3.65 15.43 -22.48
N GLN A 182 4.60 15.79 -23.33
CA GLN A 182 4.43 15.80 -24.78
C GLN A 182 4.45 14.39 -25.35
N ALA A 183 5.34 13.54 -24.86
CA ALA A 183 5.35 12.12 -25.21
C ALA A 183 4.03 11.43 -24.86
N VAL A 184 3.49 11.65 -23.65
CA VAL A 184 2.21 11.08 -23.22
C VAL A 184 1.04 11.64 -24.02
N ALA A 185 1.02 12.94 -24.31
CA ALA A 185 -0.03 13.55 -25.12
C ALA A 185 -0.10 12.95 -26.53
N LEU A 186 1.05 12.79 -27.19
CA LEU A 186 1.17 12.11 -28.48
C LEU A 186 0.66 10.67 -28.42
N LEU A 187 1.06 9.94 -27.37
CA LEU A 187 0.71 8.54 -27.17
C LEU A 187 -0.77 8.32 -26.81
N GLU A 188 -1.43 9.29 -26.20
CA GLU A 188 -2.87 9.23 -25.93
C GLU A 188 -3.72 9.75 -27.10
N GLY A 189 -3.09 10.21 -28.18
CA GLY A 189 -3.79 10.78 -29.33
C GLY A 189 -4.50 12.09 -29.00
N ARG A 190 -4.03 12.81 -27.96
CA ARG A 190 -4.50 14.17 -27.67
C ARG A 190 -3.79 15.12 -28.62
N ASP A 191 -4.50 16.13 -29.12
CA ASP A 191 -3.87 17.24 -29.86
C ASP A 191 -2.78 17.83 -28.97
N SER A 192 -1.53 17.61 -29.37
CA SER A 192 -0.35 18.13 -28.70
C SER A 192 0.15 19.27 -29.56
N ASP A 193 0.38 20.43 -28.93
CA ASP A 193 0.84 21.62 -29.64
C ASP A 193 2.12 21.32 -30.45
N LEU A 194 2.95 20.34 -30.04
CA LEU A 194 4.26 19.94 -30.62
C LEU A 194 4.22 18.94 -31.78
N VAL A 195 3.05 18.54 -32.26
CA VAL A 195 2.91 17.53 -33.31
C VAL A 195 2.74 18.19 -34.67
N GLN A 196 3.83 18.23 -35.46
CA GLN A 196 3.71 18.45 -36.90
C GLN A 196 3.53 17.09 -37.57
N ALA A 197 2.28 16.79 -37.90
CA ALA A 197 1.95 15.62 -38.72
C ALA A 197 2.28 15.93 -40.18
N GLY A 198 3.42 15.43 -40.67
CA GLY A 198 3.65 15.24 -42.10
C GLY A 198 2.82 14.08 -42.63
N SER A 199 2.59 14.01 -43.94
CA SER A 199 1.76 12.97 -44.55
C SER A 199 2.25 11.54 -44.27
N ASP A 200 3.55 11.34 -43.97
CA ASP A 200 4.16 10.03 -43.68
C ASP A 200 5.06 9.99 -42.42
N SER A 201 5.33 11.15 -41.77
CA SER A 201 6.21 11.25 -40.61
C SER A 201 5.67 12.20 -39.54
N VAL A 202 5.81 11.83 -38.27
CA VAL A 202 5.49 12.71 -37.13
C VAL A 202 6.81 13.16 -36.51
N THR A 203 7.10 14.44 -36.69
CA THR A 203 8.29 15.09 -36.13
C THR A 203 7.87 15.88 -34.90
N LEU A 204 8.52 15.61 -33.78
CA LEU A 204 8.35 16.39 -32.56
C LEU A 204 9.29 17.59 -32.63
N ASN A 205 8.70 18.79 -32.54
CA ASN A 205 9.46 20.03 -32.44
C ASN A 205 9.66 20.39 -30.95
N PHE A 206 10.85 20.15 -30.43
CA PHE A 206 11.26 20.53 -29.08
C PHE A 206 11.89 21.94 -29.00
N LEU A 207 12.03 22.66 -30.11
CA LEU A 207 12.60 24.02 -30.11
C LEU A 207 11.85 24.98 -29.17
N PRO A 208 10.50 24.97 -29.07
CA PRO A 208 9.80 25.81 -28.09
C PRO A 208 10.18 25.48 -26.65
N VAL A 209 10.39 24.18 -26.35
CA VAL A 209 10.79 23.69 -25.02
C VAL A 209 12.22 24.11 -24.71
N ILE A 210 13.12 23.93 -25.66
CA ILE A 210 14.52 24.32 -25.55
C ILE A 210 14.62 25.83 -25.33
N ASN A 211 13.81 26.62 -26.03
CA ASN A 211 13.78 28.07 -25.89
C ASN A 211 13.32 28.51 -24.49
N GLU A 212 12.26 27.90 -23.95
CA GLU A 212 11.77 28.16 -22.59
C GLU A 212 12.81 27.79 -21.53
N VAL A 213 13.50 26.67 -21.73
CA VAL A 213 14.60 26.18 -20.89
C VAL A 213 15.77 27.17 -20.93
N LEU A 214 16.19 27.60 -22.12
CA LEU A 214 17.26 28.59 -22.27
C LEU A 214 16.88 29.95 -21.66
N ALA A 215 15.62 30.37 -21.78
CA ALA A 215 15.13 31.61 -21.18
C ALA A 215 15.18 31.55 -19.65
N SER A 216 14.69 30.45 -19.08
CA SER A 216 14.76 30.23 -17.63
C SER A 216 16.20 30.20 -17.11
N VAL A 217 17.15 29.65 -17.87
CA VAL A 217 18.57 29.65 -17.50
C VAL A 217 19.15 31.06 -17.60
N GLY A 218 18.81 31.81 -18.64
CA GLY A 218 19.26 33.19 -18.83
C GLY A 218 18.79 34.13 -17.73
N ASP A 219 17.56 33.97 -17.27
CA ASP A 219 16.99 34.74 -16.17
C ASP A 219 17.64 34.40 -14.83
N THR A 220 18.01 33.13 -14.62
CA THR A 220 18.55 32.65 -13.34
C THR A 220 20.05 32.89 -13.22
N SER A 221 20.81 32.74 -14.30
CA SER A 221 22.27 32.93 -14.31
C SER A 221 22.77 33.53 -15.63
N PRO A 222 22.84 34.86 -15.72
CA PRO A 222 23.35 35.57 -16.90
C PRO A 222 24.82 35.25 -17.23
N GLU A 223 25.58 34.75 -16.25
CA GLU A 223 27.00 34.45 -16.37
C GLU A 223 27.27 33.21 -17.25
N ILE A 224 26.32 32.26 -17.34
CA ILE A 224 26.48 31.01 -18.10
C ILE A 224 26.69 31.27 -19.59
N PHE A 225 26.02 32.29 -20.13
CA PHE A 225 26.13 32.64 -21.56
C PHE A 225 27.31 33.58 -21.84
N GLY A 226 27.99 34.09 -20.82
CA GLY A 226 29.04 35.10 -20.94
C GLY A 226 28.56 36.44 -21.52
N ARG A 227 27.25 36.60 -21.75
CA ARG A 227 26.56 37.77 -22.30
C ARG A 227 25.06 37.68 -22.02
N THR A 228 24.37 38.81 -21.92
CA THR A 228 22.90 38.84 -21.92
C THR A 228 22.38 38.42 -23.29
N VAL A 229 21.69 37.27 -23.34
CA VAL A 229 21.04 36.76 -24.55
C VAL A 229 19.54 37.02 -24.44
N ASP A 230 19.01 37.90 -25.27
CA ASP A 230 17.57 38.08 -25.43
C ASP A 230 17.03 36.95 -26.32
N LEU A 231 16.39 35.96 -25.71
CA LEU A 231 15.84 34.82 -26.43
C LEU A 231 14.50 35.19 -27.07
N PRO A 232 14.29 34.84 -28.36
CA PRO A 232 13.04 35.12 -29.06
C PRO A 232 11.93 34.22 -28.52
N THR A 233 10.66 34.65 -28.62
CA THR A 233 9.54 33.72 -28.36
C THR A 233 9.43 32.75 -29.54
N ILE A 234 9.74 31.47 -29.28
CA ILE A 234 9.56 30.38 -30.24
C ILE A 234 8.27 29.65 -29.89
N THR A 235 7.32 29.65 -30.83
CA THR A 235 6.07 28.93 -30.68
C THR A 235 6.08 27.68 -31.54
N VAL A 236 5.06 26.84 -31.35
CA VAL A 236 5.02 25.53 -32.00
C VAL A 236 4.53 25.57 -33.44
N ASP A 237 3.78 26.64 -33.77
CA ASP A 237 3.40 26.98 -35.12
C ASP A 237 4.60 27.48 -35.95
N ASP A 238 5.72 27.82 -35.31
CA ASP A 238 6.94 28.12 -36.02
C ASP A 238 7.45 26.86 -36.73
N VAL A 239 7.65 26.96 -38.04
CA VAL A 239 8.34 25.94 -38.83
C VAL A 239 9.71 25.69 -38.17
N PRO A 240 10.13 24.43 -37.94
CA PRO A 240 11.34 24.14 -37.16
C PRO A 240 12.58 24.86 -37.69
N GLU A 241 12.72 24.98 -39.01
CA GLU A 241 13.79 25.74 -39.65
C GLU A 241 13.80 27.22 -39.24
N ALA A 242 12.64 27.88 -39.21
CA ALA A 242 12.50 29.27 -38.80
C ALA A 242 12.77 29.46 -37.30
N ALA A 243 12.30 28.52 -36.47
CA ALA A 243 12.59 28.49 -35.04
C ALA A 243 14.10 28.33 -34.77
N ARG A 244 14.78 27.41 -35.48
CA ARG A 244 16.24 27.25 -35.40
C ARG A 244 16.98 28.52 -35.79
N GLN A 245 16.55 29.16 -36.88
CA GLN A 245 17.16 30.41 -37.34
C GLN A 245 17.09 31.49 -36.26
N LYS A 246 15.89 31.71 -35.68
CA LYS A 246 15.70 32.66 -34.58
C LYS A 246 16.62 32.35 -33.38
N LEU A 247 16.75 31.06 -33.03
CA LEU A 247 17.60 30.63 -31.91
C LEU A 247 19.09 30.79 -32.23
N SER A 248 19.51 30.48 -33.46
CA SER A 248 20.88 30.65 -33.95
C SER A 248 21.29 32.13 -33.98
N ASP A 249 20.40 33.02 -34.41
CA ASP A 249 20.62 34.47 -34.42
C ASP A 249 20.78 35.02 -33.00
N ALA A 250 19.96 34.58 -32.06
CA ALA A 250 20.05 35.00 -30.66
C ALA A 250 21.31 34.46 -29.97
N LEU A 251 21.62 33.18 -30.19
CA LEU A 251 22.74 32.48 -29.54
C LEU A 251 24.08 32.68 -30.27
N GLY A 252 24.11 33.25 -31.47
CA GLY A 252 25.31 33.48 -32.27
C GLY A 252 26.10 32.21 -32.61
N VAL A 253 25.45 31.05 -32.62
CA VAL A 253 26.05 29.72 -32.88
C VAL A 253 25.25 29.05 -33.99
N ASP A 254 25.93 28.31 -34.87
CA ASP A 254 25.27 27.52 -35.91
C ASP A 254 24.52 26.34 -35.30
N VAL A 255 23.20 26.35 -35.43
CA VAL A 255 22.30 25.35 -34.86
C VAL A 255 21.97 24.35 -35.95
N GLY A 256 22.58 23.16 -35.89
CA GLY A 256 22.49 22.15 -36.95
C GLY A 256 21.06 21.70 -37.29
N ASP A 257 20.92 21.08 -38.47
CA ASP A 257 19.63 20.78 -39.09
C ASP A 257 18.73 19.78 -38.36
N ASP A 258 19.27 19.05 -37.39
CA ASP A 258 18.50 18.10 -36.57
C ASP A 258 18.27 18.62 -35.13
N PHE A 259 18.73 19.82 -34.82
CA PHE A 259 18.67 20.36 -33.46
C PHE A 259 17.22 20.65 -33.03
N GLY A 260 16.84 20.08 -31.89
CA GLY A 260 15.52 20.29 -31.30
C GLY A 260 14.37 19.62 -32.07
N THR A 261 14.66 18.79 -33.07
CA THR A 261 13.65 18.04 -33.80
C THR A 261 13.94 16.55 -33.69
N VAL A 262 13.00 15.78 -33.15
CA VAL A 262 13.13 14.31 -33.11
C VAL A 262 12.04 13.72 -33.99
N THR A 263 12.45 13.03 -35.05
CA THR A 263 11.55 12.22 -35.85
C THR A 263 11.21 10.97 -35.06
N VAL A 264 10.03 10.96 -34.43
CA VAL A 264 9.55 9.81 -33.66
C VAL A 264 9.02 8.72 -34.60
N TYR A 265 8.59 9.12 -35.80
CA TYR A 265 7.72 8.30 -36.62
C TYR A 265 8.00 8.43 -38.13
N ASP A 266 8.14 7.30 -38.83
CA ASP A 266 8.46 7.27 -40.29
C ASP A 266 7.66 6.24 -41.14
N GLN A 267 6.76 5.38 -40.58
CA GLN A 267 6.21 4.18 -41.33
C GLN A 267 4.77 3.61 -40.98
N GLY A 268 3.74 4.40 -40.62
CA GLY A 268 2.38 3.97 -40.16
C GLY A 268 2.03 3.32 -38.76
N SER A 269 2.91 2.99 -37.80
CA SER A 269 2.63 2.33 -36.51
C SER A 269 2.34 3.20 -35.28
N LEU A 270 2.31 4.54 -35.38
CA LEU A 270 1.94 5.42 -34.24
C LEU A 270 0.54 5.08 -33.72
N GLN A 271 -0.40 4.83 -34.65
CA GLN A 271 -1.75 4.44 -34.29
C GLN A 271 -1.81 3.13 -33.51
N GLN A 272 -0.90 2.18 -33.77
CA GLN A 272 -0.82 0.93 -33.00
C GLN A 272 -0.38 1.18 -31.55
N ALA A 273 0.56 2.11 -31.34
CA ALA A 273 0.98 2.50 -30.00
C ALA A 273 -0.14 3.22 -29.24
N GLN A 274 -0.84 4.15 -29.91
CA GLN A 274 -2.00 4.85 -29.35
C GLN A 274 -3.13 3.88 -29.00
N ASP A 275 -3.48 2.96 -29.91
CA ASP A 275 -4.48 1.92 -29.69
C ASP A 275 -4.10 1.00 -28.53
N ALA A 276 -2.82 0.62 -28.42
CA ALA A 276 -2.32 -0.20 -27.33
C ALA A 276 -2.45 0.53 -25.98
N ILE A 277 -2.17 1.83 -25.93
CA ILE A 277 -2.28 2.65 -24.71
C ILE A 277 -3.75 2.87 -24.33
N ALA A 278 -4.62 3.14 -25.30
CA ALA A 278 -6.06 3.23 -25.08
C ALA A 278 -6.63 1.90 -24.55
N LEU A 279 -6.20 0.77 -25.13
CA LEU A 279 -6.55 -0.57 -24.67
C LEU A 279 -6.03 -0.83 -23.27
N PHE A 280 -4.77 -0.50 -23.00
CA PHE A 280 -4.14 -0.65 -21.68
C PHE A 280 -4.92 0.12 -20.61
N ASN A 281 -5.17 1.42 -20.82
CA ASN A 281 -5.93 2.25 -19.89
C ASN A 281 -7.32 1.66 -19.62
N LYS A 282 -8.02 1.19 -20.66
CA LYS A 282 -9.32 0.54 -20.52
C LYS A 282 -9.25 -0.77 -19.73
N VAL A 283 -8.30 -1.64 -20.05
CA VAL A 283 -8.13 -2.95 -19.41
C VAL A 283 -7.78 -2.80 -17.93
N VAL A 284 -6.93 -1.83 -17.57
CA VAL A 284 -6.58 -1.57 -16.16
C VAL A 284 -7.83 -1.22 -15.35
N TRP A 285 -8.67 -0.28 -15.82
CA TRP A 285 -9.89 0.09 -15.10
C TRP A 285 -10.92 -1.04 -15.05
N VAL A 286 -11.04 -1.84 -16.12
CA VAL A 286 -11.87 -3.05 -16.12
C VAL A 286 -11.36 -4.06 -15.10
N LEU A 287 -10.04 -4.28 -15.00
CA LEU A 287 -9.44 -5.18 -14.01
C LEU A 287 -9.67 -4.68 -12.57
N VAL A 288 -9.57 -3.37 -12.32
CA VAL A 288 -9.88 -2.78 -11.01
C VAL A 288 -11.34 -3.06 -10.64
N ALA A 289 -12.28 -2.73 -11.52
CA ALA A 289 -13.71 -2.94 -11.28
C ALA A 289 -14.04 -4.43 -11.10
N LEU A 290 -13.48 -5.29 -11.96
CA LEU A 290 -13.63 -6.74 -11.88
C LEU A 290 -13.10 -7.29 -10.55
N THR A 291 -11.96 -6.79 -10.08
CA THR A 291 -11.38 -7.19 -8.79
C THR A 291 -12.32 -6.88 -7.63
N VAL A 292 -12.91 -5.67 -7.61
CA VAL A 292 -13.88 -5.28 -6.57
C VAL A 292 -15.13 -6.18 -6.62
N VAL A 293 -15.67 -6.42 -7.82
CA VAL A 293 -16.81 -7.31 -8.02
C VAL A 293 -16.50 -8.73 -7.56
N LEU A 294 -15.34 -9.28 -7.92
CA LEU A 294 -14.91 -10.62 -7.55
C LEU A 294 -14.68 -10.75 -6.04
N LEU A 295 -14.11 -9.75 -5.37
CA LEU A 295 -13.96 -9.73 -3.91
C LEU A 295 -15.32 -9.85 -3.21
N VAL A 296 -16.30 -9.04 -3.63
CA VAL A 296 -17.66 -9.08 -3.07
C VAL A 296 -18.35 -10.40 -3.38
N LEU A 297 -18.31 -10.85 -4.65
CA LEU A 297 -18.95 -12.08 -5.09
C LEU A 297 -18.39 -13.29 -4.35
N THR A 298 -17.07 -13.36 -4.17
CA THR A 298 -16.40 -14.45 -3.44
C THR A 298 -16.85 -14.52 -1.98
N LEU A 299 -17.06 -13.37 -1.33
CA LEU A 299 -17.54 -13.31 0.05
C LEU A 299 -19.04 -13.64 0.18
N VAL A 300 -19.87 -13.18 -0.76
CA VAL A 300 -21.33 -13.41 -0.74
C VAL A 300 -21.67 -14.87 -1.04
N LEU A 301 -20.99 -15.49 -2.01
CA LEU A 301 -21.25 -16.88 -2.42
C LEU A 301 -20.71 -17.90 -1.41
N SER A 302 -19.79 -17.48 -0.53
CA SER A 302 -19.21 -18.34 0.49
C SER A 302 -20.16 -18.57 1.67
N ALA A 303 -20.42 -19.85 1.93
CA ALA A 303 -21.15 -20.28 3.12
C ALA A 303 -20.37 -20.07 4.43
N HIS A 304 -19.04 -19.93 4.38
CA HIS A 304 -18.18 -19.74 5.55
C HIS A 304 -17.32 -18.48 5.37
N ARG A 305 -17.98 -17.31 5.40
CA ARG A 305 -17.37 -15.98 5.13
C ARG A 305 -15.99 -15.78 5.77
N ARG A 306 -15.80 -16.20 7.03
CA ARG A 306 -14.53 -16.06 7.76
C ARG A 306 -13.39 -16.90 7.16
N ARG A 307 -13.67 -18.16 6.79
CA ARG A 307 -12.64 -19.04 6.17
C ARG A 307 -12.25 -18.52 4.80
N THR A 308 -13.21 -18.05 4.02
CA THR A 308 -12.96 -17.48 2.70
C THR A 308 -12.23 -16.14 2.78
N LEU A 309 -12.52 -15.31 3.77
CA LEU A 309 -11.76 -14.09 4.03
C LEU A 309 -10.29 -14.40 4.35
N LEU A 310 -10.02 -15.39 5.22
CA LEU A 310 -8.64 -15.82 5.49
C LEU A 310 -7.94 -16.37 4.23
N GLN A 311 -8.65 -17.18 3.43
CA GLN A 311 -8.11 -17.69 2.16
C GLN A 311 -7.83 -16.57 1.15
N LEU A 312 -8.70 -15.55 1.06
CA LEU A 312 -8.49 -14.37 0.24
C LEU A 312 -7.25 -13.60 0.70
N MET A 313 -7.14 -13.29 2.00
CA MET A 313 -5.97 -12.56 2.52
C MET A 313 -4.68 -13.33 2.28
N VAL A 314 -4.67 -14.66 2.46
CA VAL A 314 -3.52 -15.50 2.14
C VAL A 314 -3.21 -15.47 0.64
N ALA A 315 -4.22 -15.62 -0.22
CA ALA A 315 -4.03 -15.62 -1.68
C ALA A 315 -3.52 -14.27 -2.20
N LEU A 316 -4.08 -13.16 -1.72
CA LEU A 316 -3.60 -11.80 -2.02
C LEU A 316 -2.16 -11.60 -1.53
N SER A 317 -1.85 -12.03 -0.30
CA SER A 317 -0.49 -11.97 0.24
C SER A 317 0.50 -12.77 -0.59
N VAL A 318 0.13 -13.98 -1.04
CA VAL A 318 0.99 -14.78 -1.94
C VAL A 318 1.24 -14.04 -3.25
N GLY A 319 0.20 -13.46 -3.88
CA GLY A 319 0.35 -12.65 -5.09
C GLY A 319 1.30 -11.47 -4.88
N MET A 320 1.17 -10.77 -3.76
CA MET A 320 2.00 -9.62 -3.43
C MET A 320 3.46 -9.99 -3.10
N VAL A 321 3.68 -11.11 -2.40
CA VAL A 321 5.02 -11.66 -2.14
C VAL A 321 5.69 -12.11 -3.45
N LEU A 322 4.94 -12.75 -4.35
CA LEU A 322 5.45 -13.14 -5.67
C LEU A 322 5.85 -11.91 -6.48
N LEU A 323 5.00 -10.89 -6.51
CA LEU A 323 5.29 -9.62 -7.17
C LEU A 323 6.57 -8.97 -6.63
N ARG A 324 6.73 -8.90 -5.30
CA ARG A 324 7.95 -8.40 -4.66
C ARG A 324 9.18 -9.25 -5.04
N ARG A 325 9.04 -10.58 -5.06
CA ARG A 325 10.15 -11.50 -5.39
C ARG A 325 10.58 -11.39 -6.85
N VAL A 326 9.62 -11.31 -7.76
CA VAL A 326 9.88 -11.12 -9.20
C VAL A 326 10.53 -9.76 -9.44
N SER A 327 10.03 -8.71 -8.80
CA SER A 327 10.61 -7.37 -8.88
C SER A 327 12.06 -7.32 -8.40
N LEU A 328 12.42 -8.02 -7.32
CA LEU A 328 13.81 -8.12 -6.85
C LEU A 328 14.70 -8.89 -7.83
N ARG A 329 14.17 -9.96 -8.44
CA ARG A 329 14.90 -10.75 -9.42
C ARG A 329 15.18 -9.94 -10.70
N LEU A 330 14.17 -9.27 -11.24
CA LEU A 330 14.30 -8.46 -12.45
C LEU A 330 15.35 -7.36 -12.28
N GLN A 331 15.41 -6.73 -11.11
CA GLN A 331 16.43 -5.72 -10.85
C GLN A 331 17.85 -6.30 -10.87
N GLY A 332 18.07 -7.48 -10.28
CA GLY A 332 19.37 -8.15 -10.34
C GLY A 332 19.77 -8.47 -11.78
N ASP A 333 18.86 -9.07 -12.55
CA ASP A 333 19.08 -9.42 -13.95
C ASP A 333 19.33 -8.17 -14.83
N LEU A 334 18.71 -7.03 -14.52
CA LEU A 334 18.93 -5.75 -15.21
C LEU A 334 20.32 -5.16 -14.92
N LEU A 335 20.81 -5.25 -13.68
CA LEU A 335 22.13 -4.72 -13.30
C LEU A 335 23.26 -5.55 -13.94
N ASP A 336 23.06 -6.86 -14.10
CA ASP A 336 24.02 -7.74 -14.78
C ASP A 336 24.17 -7.42 -16.28
N LEU A 337 23.19 -6.74 -16.89
CA LEU A 337 23.24 -6.33 -18.29
C LEU A 337 24.07 -5.04 -18.51
N VAL A 338 24.39 -4.31 -17.45
CA VAL A 338 25.16 -3.07 -17.53
C VAL A 338 26.62 -3.40 -17.85
N ARG A 339 27.03 -3.08 -19.08
CA ARG A 339 28.38 -3.39 -19.60
C ARG A 339 29.51 -2.61 -18.91
N VAL A 340 29.19 -1.46 -18.32
CA VAL A 340 30.15 -0.55 -17.68
C VAL A 340 29.92 -0.61 -16.16
N PRO A 341 30.82 -1.26 -15.39
CA PRO A 341 30.66 -1.42 -13.93
C PRO A 341 30.46 -0.09 -13.20
N ASP A 342 31.11 0.97 -13.67
CA ASP A 342 31.06 2.28 -13.04
C ASP A 342 29.70 3.00 -13.18
N ASN A 343 28.80 2.49 -14.04
CA ASN A 343 27.44 3.03 -14.21
C ASN A 343 26.41 2.23 -13.41
N VAL A 344 26.78 1.10 -12.80
CA VAL A 344 25.88 0.25 -12.01
C VAL A 344 25.21 1.03 -10.87
N PRO A 345 25.92 1.87 -10.08
CA PRO A 345 25.28 2.64 -9.02
C PRO A 345 24.22 3.62 -9.54
N ALA A 346 24.48 4.27 -10.69
CA ALA A 346 23.54 5.19 -11.31
C ALA A 346 22.28 4.47 -11.78
N VAL A 347 22.46 3.35 -12.51
CA VAL A 347 21.34 2.52 -13.00
C VAL A 347 20.54 1.95 -11.84
N GLN A 348 21.20 1.54 -10.76
CA GLN A 348 20.55 1.06 -9.54
C GLN A 348 19.67 2.17 -8.93
N ALA A 349 20.20 3.38 -8.75
CA ALA A 349 19.45 4.50 -8.18
C ALA A 349 18.21 4.89 -9.01
N VAL A 350 18.34 4.88 -10.35
CA VAL A 350 17.20 5.11 -11.25
C VAL A 350 16.17 3.98 -11.13
N SER A 351 16.63 2.73 -11.15
CA SER A 351 15.77 1.55 -11.07
C SER A 351 15.00 1.49 -9.74
N ASP A 352 15.65 1.85 -8.64
CA ASP A 352 15.03 1.92 -7.31
C ASP A 352 13.87 2.93 -7.30
N ARG A 353 14.05 4.15 -7.83
CA ARG A 353 12.97 5.16 -7.90
C ARG A 353 11.74 4.69 -8.68
N VAL A 354 11.94 3.88 -9.72
CA VAL A 354 10.86 3.36 -10.55
C VAL A 354 10.16 2.19 -9.85
N VAL A 355 10.93 1.27 -9.27
CA VAL A 355 10.42 -0.02 -8.79
C VAL A 355 9.98 0.02 -7.32
N ASP A 356 10.58 0.87 -6.49
CA ASP A 356 10.26 0.97 -5.06
C ASP A 356 8.79 1.23 -4.74
N PRO A 357 8.03 2.09 -5.46
CA PRO A 357 6.61 2.29 -5.19
C PRO A 357 5.78 1.04 -5.35
N LEU A 358 6.14 0.20 -6.33
CA LEU A 358 5.50 -1.08 -6.55
C LEU A 358 5.73 -1.99 -5.34
N ARG A 359 6.96 -1.99 -4.79
CA ARG A 359 7.35 -2.77 -3.60
C ARG A 359 6.78 -2.20 -2.31
N THR A 360 6.75 -0.88 -2.14
CA THR A 360 6.16 -0.22 -0.97
C THR A 360 4.65 -0.41 -0.96
N GLY A 361 3.99 -0.28 -2.11
CA GLY A 361 2.58 -0.64 -2.26
C GLY A 361 2.32 -2.11 -1.89
N ALA A 362 3.23 -3.01 -2.28
CA ALA A 362 3.21 -4.42 -1.90
C ALA A 362 3.23 -4.62 -0.40
N GLU A 363 4.17 -3.95 0.26
CA GLU A 363 4.35 -4.02 1.69
C GLU A 363 3.12 -3.48 2.44
N VAL A 364 2.55 -2.36 2.02
CA VAL A 364 1.33 -1.81 2.61
C VAL A 364 0.17 -2.81 2.50
N VAL A 365 -0.04 -3.41 1.34
CA VAL A 365 -1.09 -4.43 1.15
C VAL A 365 -0.85 -5.64 2.05
N LEU A 366 0.39 -6.08 2.22
CA LEU A 366 0.74 -7.19 3.11
C LEU A 366 0.47 -6.86 4.58
N TRP A 367 0.80 -5.65 5.04
CA TRP A 367 0.49 -5.20 6.40
C TRP A 367 -1.02 -5.10 6.63
N VAL A 368 -1.78 -4.60 5.66
CA VAL A 368 -3.25 -4.56 5.72
C VAL A 368 -3.81 -5.98 5.75
N ALA A 369 -3.35 -6.89 4.89
CA ALA A 369 -3.78 -8.28 4.88
C ALA A 369 -3.47 -8.98 6.20
N LEU A 370 -2.29 -8.74 6.78
CA LEU A 370 -1.90 -9.25 8.10
C LEU A 370 -2.83 -8.72 9.20
N ALA A 371 -3.10 -7.41 9.21
CA ALA A 371 -4.02 -6.80 10.18
C ALA A 371 -5.43 -7.42 10.10
N VAL A 372 -5.93 -7.62 8.87
CA VAL A 372 -7.23 -8.26 8.63
C VAL A 372 -7.24 -9.73 9.08
N VAL A 373 -6.17 -10.48 8.82
CA VAL A 373 -6.02 -11.87 9.29
C VAL A 373 -6.01 -11.92 10.82
N VAL A 374 -5.23 -11.06 11.46
CA VAL A 374 -5.16 -10.97 12.93
C VAL A 374 -6.54 -10.64 13.51
N LEU A 375 -7.23 -9.64 12.96
CA LEU A 375 -8.58 -9.26 13.39
C LEU A 375 -9.59 -10.41 13.20
N ALA A 376 -9.56 -11.09 12.06
CA ALA A 376 -10.45 -12.21 11.76
C ALA A 376 -10.19 -13.43 12.67
N VAL A 377 -8.93 -13.64 13.06
CA VAL A 377 -8.55 -14.68 14.02
C VAL A 377 -8.98 -14.30 15.43
N LEU A 378 -8.75 -13.06 15.87
CA LEU A 378 -9.11 -12.58 17.21
C LEU A 378 -10.62 -12.48 17.44
N THR A 379 -11.42 -12.20 16.41
CA THR A 379 -12.90 -12.23 16.46
C THR A 379 -13.48 -13.63 16.24
N GLY A 380 -12.62 -14.63 15.95
CA GLY A 380 -12.99 -16.02 15.71
C GLY A 380 -13.34 -16.80 16.99
N PRO A 381 -14.24 -17.80 16.91
CA PRO A 381 -14.51 -18.73 18.02
C PRO A 381 -13.39 -19.78 18.15
N TYR A 382 -12.13 -19.36 18.11
CA TYR A 382 -11.00 -20.27 18.26
C TYR A 382 -10.79 -20.59 19.75
N PRO A 383 -10.61 -21.87 20.13
CA PRO A 383 -10.52 -22.27 21.53
C PRO A 383 -9.46 -21.49 22.33
N TRP A 384 -8.30 -21.25 21.71
CA TRP A 384 -7.20 -20.51 22.33
C TRP A 384 -7.52 -19.02 22.55
N VAL A 385 -8.28 -18.38 21.65
CA VAL A 385 -8.71 -16.98 21.76
C VAL A 385 -9.72 -16.81 22.89
N VAL A 386 -10.63 -17.77 23.04
CA VAL A 386 -11.61 -17.77 24.14
C VAL A 386 -10.90 -17.91 25.49
N THR A 387 -9.89 -18.78 25.59
CA THR A 387 -9.09 -18.91 26.82
C THR A 387 -8.26 -17.67 27.12
N LEU A 388 -7.73 -17.00 26.09
CA LEU A 388 -6.96 -15.76 26.24
C LEU A 388 -7.86 -14.64 26.77
N ARG A 389 -9.06 -14.45 26.20
CA ARG A 389 -10.05 -13.48 26.70
C ARG A 389 -10.50 -13.78 28.12
N ALA A 390 -10.69 -15.06 28.46
CA ALA A 390 -11.03 -15.48 29.82
C ALA A 390 -9.91 -15.16 30.83
N ARG A 391 -8.64 -15.35 30.45
CA ARG A 391 -7.47 -15.00 31.28
C ARG A 391 -7.31 -13.50 31.46
N VAL A 392 -7.48 -12.72 30.39
CA VAL A 392 -7.45 -11.24 30.46
C VAL A 392 -8.59 -10.71 31.33
N ALA A 393 -9.81 -11.25 31.18
CA ALA A 393 -10.93 -10.89 32.03
C ALA A 393 -10.74 -11.30 33.50
N ALA A 394 -10.03 -12.40 33.76
CA ALA A 394 -9.67 -12.82 35.12
C ALA A 394 -8.61 -11.90 35.74
N LEU A 395 -7.59 -11.50 34.96
CA LEU A 395 -6.59 -10.52 35.37
C LEU A 395 -7.21 -9.14 35.63
N ALA A 396 -8.07 -8.65 34.73
CA ALA A 396 -8.79 -7.41 34.92
C ALA A 396 -9.69 -7.45 36.17
N ARG A 397 -10.40 -8.56 36.41
CA ARG A 397 -11.16 -8.75 37.65
C ARG A 397 -10.28 -8.76 38.90
N SER A 398 -9.09 -9.36 38.83
CA SER A 398 -8.12 -9.37 39.95
C SER A 398 -7.52 -7.98 40.23
N LEU A 399 -7.34 -7.16 39.19
CA LEU A 399 -6.89 -5.77 39.31
C LEU A 399 -8.01 -4.88 39.87
N VAL A 400 -9.26 -5.07 39.44
CA VAL A 400 -10.42 -4.33 39.95
C VAL A 400 -10.77 -4.72 41.39
N SER A 401 -10.63 -5.99 41.77
CA SER A 401 -10.80 -6.42 43.16
C SER A 401 -9.66 -5.93 44.06
N GLY A 402 -8.42 -5.92 43.56
CA GLY A 402 -7.26 -5.37 44.28
C GLY A 402 -7.26 -3.84 44.39
N ALA A 403 -7.94 -3.14 43.47
CA ALA A 403 -8.15 -1.69 43.55
C ALA A 403 -9.22 -1.31 44.58
N ARG A 404 -10.15 -2.21 44.91
CA ARG A 404 -11.21 -1.97 45.90
C ARG A 404 -10.71 -2.03 47.35
N GLU A 405 -9.57 -2.67 47.59
CA GLU A 405 -8.87 -2.68 48.89
C GLU A 405 -7.92 -1.49 49.09
N ARG A 406 -7.48 -0.81 48.02
CA ARG A 406 -6.56 0.35 48.09
C ARG A 406 -7.23 1.72 47.96
N SER A 407 -8.56 1.78 47.81
CA SER A 407 -9.30 3.04 47.60
C SER A 407 -9.56 3.87 48.89
N GLN A 408 -8.75 3.69 49.94
CA GLN A 408 -8.80 4.51 51.16
C GLN A 408 -7.52 5.30 51.43
N ASP A 409 -6.49 5.22 50.58
CA ASP A 409 -5.25 5.98 50.77
C ASP A 409 -5.31 7.38 50.14
N GLU A 410 -5.19 8.41 50.98
CA GLU A 410 -5.10 9.84 50.68
C GLU A 410 -4.09 10.15 49.56
N ALA A 411 -2.99 9.38 49.49
CA ALA A 411 -1.93 9.52 48.49
C ALA A 411 -2.40 9.22 47.05
N THR A 412 -3.41 8.35 46.90
CA THR A 412 -3.95 7.97 45.60
C THR A 412 -4.84 9.09 45.03
N LEU A 413 -5.51 9.85 45.91
CA LEU A 413 -6.35 10.97 45.52
C LEU A 413 -5.53 12.17 45.01
N VAL A 414 -4.35 12.41 45.59
CA VAL A 414 -3.42 13.46 45.13
C VAL A 414 -2.78 13.09 43.78
N TRP A 415 -2.33 11.83 43.61
CA TRP A 415 -1.73 11.37 42.36
C TRP A 415 -2.70 11.40 41.16
N VAL A 416 -3.98 11.04 41.38
CA VAL A 416 -5.04 11.12 40.36
C VAL A 416 -5.33 12.58 39.96
N ARG A 417 -5.16 13.53 40.88
CA ARG A 417 -5.30 14.96 40.58
C ARG A 417 -4.17 15.47 39.68
N ASP A 418 -2.92 15.10 40.00
CA ASP A 418 -1.74 15.51 39.23
C ASP A 418 -1.66 14.86 37.84
N HIS A 419 -2.24 13.67 37.66
CA HIS A 419 -2.22 12.94 36.39
C HIS A 419 -3.55 12.94 35.64
N ARG A 420 -4.47 13.84 35.99
CA ARG A 420 -5.83 13.91 35.43
C ARG A 420 -5.83 13.89 33.90
N ASP A 421 -5.07 14.76 33.25
CA ASP A 421 -5.05 14.85 31.79
C ASP A 421 -4.50 13.56 31.16
N ALA A 422 -3.45 12.97 31.73
CA ALA A 422 -2.91 11.70 31.26
C ALA A 422 -3.87 10.52 31.44
N LEU A 423 -4.68 10.53 32.51
CA LEU A 423 -5.71 9.52 32.78
C LEU A 423 -6.94 9.68 31.89
N GLN A 424 -7.33 10.91 31.54
CA GLN A 424 -8.43 11.18 30.60
C GLN A 424 -8.02 10.81 29.17
N TRP A 425 -6.83 11.23 28.73
CA TRP A 425 -6.30 10.81 27.43
C TRP A 425 -6.05 9.29 27.39
N GLY A 426 -5.53 8.70 28.48
CA GLY A 426 -5.34 7.25 28.59
C GLY A 426 -6.67 6.49 28.54
N GLY A 427 -7.70 6.95 29.25
CA GLY A 427 -9.04 6.37 29.23
C GLY A 427 -9.73 6.49 27.87
N ALA A 428 -9.62 7.65 27.22
CA ALA A 428 -10.14 7.89 25.89
C ALA A 428 -9.42 7.05 24.83
N VAL A 429 -8.09 6.94 24.89
CA VAL A 429 -7.29 6.11 23.97
C VAL A 429 -7.58 4.63 24.19
N VAL A 430 -7.71 4.17 25.44
CA VAL A 430 -8.09 2.77 25.72
C VAL A 430 -9.52 2.50 25.27
N GLY A 431 -10.45 3.43 25.47
CA GLY A 431 -11.83 3.34 24.97
C GLY A 431 -11.89 3.30 23.44
N LEU A 432 -11.11 4.14 22.76
CA LEU A 432 -10.98 4.18 21.30
C LEU A 432 -10.32 2.89 20.77
N LEU A 433 -9.26 2.41 21.42
CA LEU A 433 -8.61 1.14 21.09
C LEU A 433 -9.57 -0.03 21.31
N LEU A 434 -10.35 -0.04 22.39
CA LEU A 434 -11.36 -1.08 22.62
C LEU A 434 -12.50 -1.02 21.60
N LEU A 435 -12.95 0.17 21.18
CA LEU A 435 -13.90 0.34 20.08
C LEU A 435 -13.34 -0.09 18.73
N TRP A 436 -12.05 0.14 18.53
CA TRP A 436 -11.34 -0.20 17.31
C TRP A 436 -11.03 -1.70 17.22
N PHE A 437 -10.81 -2.38 18.35
CA PHE A 437 -10.41 -3.80 18.42
C PHE A 437 -11.53 -4.77 18.80
N LEU A 438 -12.59 -4.34 19.50
CA LEU A 438 -13.73 -5.20 19.83
C LEU A 438 -14.87 -4.97 18.84
N ASP A 439 -15.44 -6.06 18.36
CA ASP A 439 -16.60 -6.06 17.48
C ASP A 439 -17.86 -5.86 18.35
N VAL A 440 -18.18 -4.60 18.63
CA VAL A 440 -19.24 -4.23 19.57
C VAL A 440 -20.57 -4.05 18.83
N SER A 441 -21.63 -4.74 19.25
CA SER A 441 -22.99 -4.49 18.74
C SER A 441 -23.41 -3.05 19.05
N TRP A 442 -24.36 -2.46 18.30
CA TRP A 442 -24.82 -1.08 18.54
C TRP A 442 -25.22 -0.79 20.00
N LEU A 443 -25.83 -1.77 20.69
CA LEU A 443 -26.12 -1.67 22.12
C LEU A 443 -24.85 -1.73 22.98
N GLY A 444 -23.89 -2.60 22.64
CA GLY A 444 -22.61 -2.63 23.33
C GLY A 444 -21.80 -1.35 23.10
N PHE A 445 -21.91 -0.71 21.92
CA PHE A 445 -21.25 0.55 21.60
C PHE A 445 -21.79 1.64 22.51
N LEU A 446 -23.12 1.75 22.63
CA LEU A 446 -23.77 2.69 23.55
C LEU A 446 -23.42 2.41 25.01
N VAL A 447 -23.36 1.14 25.43
CA VAL A 447 -22.95 0.77 26.80
C VAL A 447 -21.49 1.09 27.07
N LEU A 448 -20.60 0.88 26.08
CA LEU A 448 -19.17 1.19 26.21
C LEU A 448 -18.95 2.70 26.24
N VAL A 449 -19.61 3.46 25.37
CA VAL A 449 -19.58 4.94 25.39
C VAL A 449 -20.16 5.47 26.71
N ALA A 450 -21.24 4.87 27.23
CA ALA A 450 -21.79 5.23 28.54
C ALA A 450 -20.84 4.86 29.70
N LEU A 451 -20.10 3.75 29.61
CA LEU A 451 -19.09 3.35 30.59
C LEU A 451 -17.86 4.27 30.59
N VAL A 452 -17.37 4.64 29.39
CA VAL A 452 -16.28 5.61 29.23
C VAL A 452 -16.74 6.98 29.73
N GLY A 453 -17.95 7.43 29.37
CA GLY A 453 -18.53 8.66 29.88
C GLY A 453 -18.73 8.67 31.40
N ALA A 454 -19.15 7.54 31.98
CA ALA A 454 -19.29 7.39 33.43
C ALA A 454 -17.93 7.37 34.16
N PHE A 455 -16.90 6.77 33.54
CA PHE A 455 -15.52 6.79 34.03
C PHE A 455 -14.96 8.21 34.03
N GLU A 456 -15.11 8.96 32.94
CA GLU A 456 -14.74 10.37 32.84
C GLU A 456 -15.46 11.22 33.91
N LEU A 457 -16.77 11.03 34.08
CA LEU A 457 -17.56 11.72 35.13
C LEU A 457 -17.10 11.38 36.55
N LEU A 458 -16.64 10.15 36.78
CA LEU A 458 -16.10 9.70 38.05
C LEU A 458 -14.74 10.35 38.35
N VAL A 459 -13.86 10.43 37.35
CA VAL A 459 -12.56 11.10 37.44
C VAL A 459 -12.76 12.59 37.74
N VAL A 460 -13.69 13.25 37.05
CA VAL A 460 -14.04 14.67 37.31
C VAL A 460 -14.64 14.85 38.70
N ARG A 461 -15.60 14.01 39.13
CA ARG A 461 -16.20 14.11 40.47
C ARG A 461 -15.24 13.84 41.61
N PHE A 462 -14.25 12.97 41.42
CA PHE A 462 -13.22 12.73 42.43
C PHE A 462 -12.20 13.87 42.49
N ALA A 463 -11.90 14.51 41.35
CA ALA A 463 -11.07 15.71 41.29
C ALA A 463 -11.74 16.94 41.94
N ASP A 464 -13.08 17.06 41.83
CA ASP A 464 -13.86 18.17 42.41
C ASP A 464 -14.18 17.97 43.92
N ARG A 465 -14.16 16.72 44.42
CA ARG A 465 -14.36 16.42 45.85
C ARG A 465 -13.13 16.68 46.71
N ALA A 466 -11.94 16.64 46.13
CA ALA A 466 -10.78 17.22 46.77
C ALA A 466 -10.95 18.74 46.71
N GLY A 467 -11.22 19.39 47.85
CA GLY A 467 -11.43 20.84 47.91
C GLY A 467 -10.27 21.65 47.29
N PRO A 468 -10.44 22.97 47.15
CA PRO A 468 -9.36 23.84 46.66
C PRO A 468 -8.10 23.60 47.51
N PRO A 469 -6.89 23.71 46.92
CA PRO A 469 -5.68 23.68 47.71
C PRO A 469 -5.79 24.72 48.84
N PRO A 470 -5.16 24.52 50.01
CA PRO A 470 -4.92 25.61 50.94
C PRO A 470 -4.02 26.61 50.20
N GLY A 471 -4.67 27.52 49.47
CA GLY A 471 -4.03 28.69 48.91
C GLY A 471 -3.58 29.55 50.07
N ASP A 472 -2.37 30.08 49.92
CA ASP A 472 -1.79 31.13 50.73
C ASP A 472 -2.87 32.12 51.17
N GLY A 473 -3.33 31.94 52.41
CA GLY A 473 -4.19 32.87 53.10
C GLY A 473 -3.41 34.16 53.27
N ALA A 474 -3.68 35.09 52.37
CA ALA A 474 -3.68 36.53 52.55
C ALA A 474 -3.04 37.02 53.86
N ALA A 475 -1.96 37.77 53.67
CA ALA A 475 -1.54 38.82 54.58
C ALA A 475 -2.77 39.48 55.23
N SER A 476 -2.81 39.45 56.56
CA SER A 476 -3.79 40.17 57.37
C SER A 476 -3.86 41.64 56.95
N PRO A 477 -5.05 42.25 56.87
CA PRO A 477 -5.14 43.71 56.84
C PRO A 477 -4.59 44.26 58.16
N PRO A 478 -3.95 45.45 58.18
CA PRO A 478 -3.52 46.05 59.43
C PRO A 478 -4.75 46.40 60.27
N GLU A 479 -4.79 45.81 61.46
CA GLU A 479 -5.75 46.09 62.51
C GLU A 479 -5.59 47.56 62.94
N ALA A 480 -6.66 48.33 62.78
CA ALA A 480 -6.74 49.71 63.22
C ALA A 480 -6.64 49.78 64.74
N ALA A 481 -5.75 50.66 65.21
CA ALA A 481 -5.58 51.00 66.60
C ALA A 481 -6.89 51.48 67.25
N SER A 482 -7.29 50.82 68.34
CA SER A 482 -8.14 51.43 69.37
C SER A 482 -7.31 51.56 70.65
N ALA A 483 -6.96 52.80 70.96
CA ALA A 483 -6.33 53.21 72.21
C ALA A 483 -7.22 52.90 73.43
N PRO A 484 -6.65 52.61 74.61
CA PRO A 484 -7.40 52.60 75.86
C PRO A 484 -7.66 54.04 76.34
N ALA A 485 -8.88 54.27 76.83
CA ALA A 485 -9.17 55.39 77.73
C ALA A 485 -8.79 54.96 79.15
N ASP A 486 -7.98 55.78 79.82
CA ASP A 486 -7.53 55.60 81.20
C ASP A 486 -8.69 55.50 82.19
N ALA A 487 -8.60 54.51 83.09
CA ALA A 487 -8.98 54.59 84.50
C ALA A 487 -8.16 53.58 85.31
#